data_AF-A0A348DBI9-F1
#
_entry.id   AF-A0A348DBI9-F1
#
_cell.length_a   1.000
_cell.length_b   1.000
_cell.length_c   1.000
_cell.angle_alpha   90.00
_cell.angle_beta   90.00
_cell.angle_gamma   90.00
#
_symmetry.space_group_name_H-M   'P 1'
#
loop_
_entity.id
_entity.type
_entity.pdbx_description
1 polymer ?
#
loop_
_entity_poly.entity_id
_entity_poly.type
_entity_poly.pdbx_seq_one_letter_code
_entity_poly.pdbx_strand_id
1 'polypeptide(L)'
;MVYDAIVKAIHGNPAAKERAKGAGKCAYSCINCNYRALSFTQEKIAYGLHACMGMNDIADRIGITYKTAISHKKNIMNKFDLNSKLELYEFIACYHKKKH
;
A
#
# COMPACT_ATOMS: atom_id res chain seq x y z
N MET A 1 -33.50 -8.95 11.69
CA MET A 1 -33.57 -10.44 11.82
C MET A 1 -32.79 -11.15 10.71
N VAL A 2 -33.11 -11.00 9.42
CA VAL A 2 -32.36 -11.66 8.32
C VAL A 2 -31.09 -10.88 7.93
N TYR A 3 -31.16 -9.55 7.92
CA TYR A 3 -30.04 -8.68 7.56
C TYR A 3 -28.86 -8.84 8.53
N ASP A 4 -29.13 -8.87 9.83
CA ASP A 4 -28.11 -9.04 10.87
C ASP A 4 -27.41 -10.40 10.81
N ALA A 5 -28.10 -11.45 10.35
CA ALA A 5 -27.54 -12.78 10.18
C ALA A 5 -26.58 -12.84 8.98
N ILE A 6 -26.92 -12.15 7.88
CA ILE A 6 -26.05 -12.02 6.70
C ILE A 6 -24.80 -11.22 7.04
N VAL A 7 -24.94 -10.11 7.78
CA VAL A 7 -23.80 -9.30 8.23
C VAL A 7 -22.87 -10.11 9.14
N LYS A 8 -23.41 -10.90 10.08
CA LYS A 8 -22.59 -11.77 10.94
C LYS A 8 -21.88 -12.90 10.17
N ALA A 9 -22.47 -13.42 9.10
CA ALA A 9 -21.85 -14.45 8.27
C ALA A 9 -20.70 -13.91 7.40
N ILE A 10 -20.79 -12.65 6.94
CA ILE A 10 -19.74 -11.98 6.16
C ILE A 10 -18.57 -11.57 7.05
N HIS A 11 -18.84 -11.13 8.28
CA HIS A 11 -17.84 -10.68 9.25
C HIS A 11 -17.21 -11.83 10.06
N GLY A 12 -16.81 -12.91 9.39
CA GLY A 12 -16.22 -14.11 9.99
C GLY A 12 -15.36 -13.84 11.24
N ASN A 13 -15.58 -14.67 12.27
CA ASN A 13 -14.99 -14.62 13.61
C ASN A 13 -13.52 -14.12 13.62
N PRO A 14 -13.20 -12.96 14.20
CA PRO A 14 -11.84 -12.43 14.26
C PRO A 14 -11.07 -13.09 15.41
N ALA A 15 -10.89 -14.40 15.34
CA ALA A 15 -9.93 -15.11 16.18
C ALA A 15 -8.59 -15.19 15.43
N ALA A 16 -7.56 -14.62 16.05
CA ALA A 16 -6.14 -14.68 15.69
C ALA A 16 -5.61 -13.70 14.62
N LYS A 17 -5.40 -12.44 15.03
CA LYS A 17 -4.05 -11.85 15.17
C LYS A 17 -4.17 -10.46 15.80
N GLU A 18 -4.10 -10.41 17.13
CA GLU A 18 -3.63 -9.20 17.80
C GLU A 18 -2.19 -8.95 17.36
N ARG A 19 -2.00 -8.03 16.41
CA ARG A 19 -0.73 -7.34 16.24
C ARG A 19 -0.93 -5.95 16.81
N ALA A 20 -0.19 -5.67 17.88
CA ALA A 20 -0.19 -4.40 18.57
C ALA A 20 -0.12 -3.23 17.57
N LYS A 21 -1.25 -2.54 17.40
CA LYS A 21 -1.27 -1.20 16.80
C LYS A 21 -0.60 -0.26 17.79
N GLY A 22 0.73 -0.19 17.71
CA GLY A 22 1.49 0.89 18.34
C GLY A 22 1.07 2.20 17.68
N ALA A 23 0.27 2.99 18.41
CA ALA A 23 -0.06 4.35 18.05
C ALA A 23 1.24 5.17 17.82
N GLY A 24 1.33 5.90 16.71
CA GLY A 24 2.21 7.06 16.60
C GLY A 24 3.65 6.86 16.12
N LYS A 25 4.05 5.68 15.64
CA LYS A 25 5.31 5.54 14.86
C LYS A 25 4.96 5.17 13.44
N CYS A 26 5.39 5.98 12.47
CA CYS A 26 5.37 5.61 11.05
C CYS A 26 5.97 4.21 10.94
N ALA A 27 5.13 3.18 10.75
CA ALA A 27 5.49 1.76 10.86
C ALA A 27 6.60 1.33 9.89
N TYR A 28 6.93 2.24 8.96
CA TYR A 28 8.01 2.15 8.00
C TYR A 28 9.20 2.96 8.50
N SER A 29 9.79 2.52 9.62
CA SER A 29 11.00 3.09 10.22
C SER A 29 12.17 3.22 9.24
N CYS A 30 12.11 2.55 8.08
CA CYS A 30 13.07 2.57 7.00
C CYS A 30 12.72 3.45 5.78
N ILE A 31 11.73 4.36 5.82
CA ILE A 31 11.44 5.24 4.66
C ILE A 31 12.67 6.07 4.22
N ASN A 32 13.57 6.42 5.15
CA ASN A 32 14.84 7.12 4.86
C ASN A 32 16.06 6.20 4.95
N CYS A 33 15.86 4.87 4.93
CA CYS A 33 16.97 3.93 4.96
C CYS A 33 17.54 3.76 3.54
N ASN A 34 18.85 4.00 3.38
CA ASN A 34 19.56 3.80 2.10
C ASN A 34 19.40 2.37 1.54
N TYR A 35 19.16 1.38 2.41
CA TYR A 35 18.99 -0.03 2.01
C TYR A 35 17.58 -0.37 1.53
N ARG A 36 16.58 0.50 1.73
CA ARG A 36 15.17 0.20 1.45
C ARG A 36 14.45 1.36 0.77
N ALA A 37 15.10 1.96 -0.22
CA ALA A 37 14.52 3.01 -1.07
C ALA A 37 13.63 2.43 -2.20
N LEU A 38 12.69 3.25 -2.68
CA LEU A 38 11.97 3.01 -3.92
C LEU A 38 12.89 3.30 -5.10
N SER A 39 12.81 2.49 -6.16
CA SER A 39 13.43 2.87 -7.44
C SER A 39 12.65 4.02 -8.10
N PHE A 40 13.25 4.69 -9.09
CA PHE A 40 12.60 5.78 -9.82
C PHE A 40 11.18 5.42 -10.31
N THR A 41 11.00 4.26 -10.95
CA THR A 41 9.68 3.80 -11.42
C THR A 41 8.72 3.53 -10.26
N GLN A 42 9.22 2.98 -9.15
CA GLN A 42 8.41 2.74 -7.96
C GLN A 42 7.97 4.05 -7.28
N GLU A 43 8.82 5.08 -7.27
CA GLU A 43 8.46 6.42 -6.81
C GLU A 43 7.34 7.02 -7.67
N LYS A 44 7.42 6.89 -9.01
CA LYS A 44 6.34 7.37 -9.90
C LYS A 44 5.02 6.65 -9.65
N ILE A 45 5.05 5.34 -9.40
CA ILE A 45 3.85 4.58 -9.02
C ILE A 45 3.30 5.05 -7.68
N ALA A 46 4.15 5.22 -6.67
CA ALA A 46 3.73 5.72 -5.35
C ALA A 46 3.09 7.11 -5.47
N TYR A 47 3.67 8.01 -6.27
CA TYR A 47 3.13 9.34 -6.52
C TYR A 47 1.75 9.30 -7.20
N GLY A 48 1.60 8.51 -8.28
CA GLY A 48 0.31 8.36 -8.95
C GLY A 48 -0.77 7.78 -8.04
N LEU A 49 -0.41 6.78 -7.22
CA LEU A 49 -1.32 6.21 -6.22
C LEU A 49 -1.68 7.23 -5.12
N HIS A 50 -0.75 8.08 -4.69
CA HIS A 50 -1.04 9.17 -3.75
C HIS A 50 -2.04 10.18 -4.33
N ALA A 51 -1.94 10.46 -5.64
CA ALA A 51 -2.86 11.29 -6.39
C ALA A 51 -4.17 10.59 -6.79
N CYS A 52 -4.49 9.45 -6.17
CA CYS A 52 -5.71 8.67 -6.42
C CYS A 52 -5.91 8.21 -7.88
N MET A 53 -4.82 8.08 -8.64
CA MET A 53 -4.88 7.62 -10.03
C MET A 53 -5.11 6.11 -10.17
N GLY A 54 -5.76 5.70 -11.25
CA GLY A 54 -5.88 4.30 -11.62
C GLY A 54 -4.54 3.74 -12.11
N MET A 55 -4.31 2.43 -11.91
CA MET A 55 -3.06 1.80 -12.35
C MET A 55 -2.85 1.83 -13.87
N ASN A 56 -3.92 1.89 -14.67
CA ASN A 56 -3.81 2.10 -16.12
C ASN A 56 -3.27 3.50 -16.42
N ASP A 57 -3.89 4.54 -15.87
CA ASP A 57 -3.45 5.94 -16.07
C ASP A 57 -2.00 6.16 -15.62
N ILE A 58 -1.61 5.54 -14.50
CA ILE A 58 -0.23 5.57 -14.02
C ILE A 58 0.71 4.92 -15.03
N ALA A 59 0.35 3.73 -15.54
CA ALA A 59 1.16 2.99 -16.50
C ALA A 59 1.36 3.79 -17.80
N ASP A 60 0.28 4.38 -18.31
CA ASP A 60 0.29 5.19 -19.53
C ASP A 60 1.16 6.45 -19.34
N ARG A 61 1.04 7.15 -18.21
CA ARG A 61 1.84 8.36 -17.93
C ARG A 61 3.33 8.10 -17.79
N ILE A 62 3.73 6.95 -17.26
CA ILE A 62 5.15 6.59 -17.08
C ILE A 62 5.71 5.78 -18.26
N GLY A 63 4.89 5.50 -19.28
CA GLY A 63 5.31 4.82 -20.52
C GLY A 63 5.64 3.34 -20.33
N ILE A 64 4.93 2.63 -19.44
CA ILE A 64 5.13 1.18 -19.24
C ILE A 64 3.82 0.42 -19.40
N THR A 65 3.90 -0.90 -19.61
CA THR A 65 2.68 -1.72 -19.66
C THR A 65 2.00 -1.80 -18.30
N TYR A 66 0.66 -1.95 -18.31
CA TYR A 66 -0.12 -2.20 -17.10
C TYR A 66 0.43 -3.36 -16.26
N LYS A 67 0.82 -4.48 -16.90
CA LYS A 67 1.39 -5.65 -16.20
C LYS A 67 2.69 -5.29 -15.47
N THR A 68 3.55 -4.49 -16.10
CA THR A 68 4.79 -4.00 -15.49
C THR A 68 4.50 -3.09 -14.30
N ALA A 69 3.53 -2.19 -14.43
CA ALA A 69 3.11 -1.31 -13.33
C ALA A 69 2.57 -2.10 -12.13
N ILE A 70 1.75 -3.12 -12.37
CA ILE A 70 1.26 -4.03 -11.32
C ILE A 70 2.42 -4.81 -10.66
N SER A 71 3.41 -5.26 -11.43
CA SER A 71 4.61 -5.92 -10.89
C SER A 71 5.41 -4.99 -9.98
N HIS A 72 5.64 -3.74 -10.40
CA HIS A 72 6.31 -2.76 -9.55
C HIS A 72 5.53 -2.48 -8.27
N LYS A 73 4.20 -2.31 -8.33
CA LYS A 73 3.36 -2.19 -7.14
C LYS A 73 3.54 -3.38 -6.18
N LYS A 74 3.51 -4.62 -6.70
CA LYS A 74 3.76 -5.82 -5.89
C LYS A 74 5.16 -5.82 -5.27
N ASN A 75 6.17 -5.39 -6.02
CA ASN A 75 7.54 -5.28 -5.52
C ASN A 75 7.68 -4.22 -4.42
N ILE A 76 6.91 -3.12 -4.47
CA ILE A 76 6.82 -2.17 -3.35
C ILE A 76 6.22 -2.89 -2.13
N MET A 77 5.08 -3.56 -2.29
CA MET A 77 4.43 -4.29 -1.21
C MET A 77 5.38 -5.31 -0.56
N ASN A 78 6.04 -6.16 -1.36
CA ASN A 78 6.99 -7.15 -0.87
C ASN A 78 8.22 -6.50 -0.20
N LYS A 79 8.76 -5.42 -0.78
CA LYS A 79 9.94 -4.72 -0.23
C LYS A 79 9.66 -4.19 1.17
N PHE A 80 8.44 -3.75 1.47
CA PHE A 80 8.06 -3.17 2.76
C PHE A 80 7.16 -4.07 3.61
N ASP A 81 7.01 -5.35 3.24
CA ASP A 81 6.16 -6.31 3.96
C ASP A 81 4.70 -5.84 4.12
N LEU A 82 4.14 -5.27 3.05
CA LEU A 82 2.76 -4.78 2.98
C LEU A 82 1.85 -5.92 2.50
N ASN A 83 0.91 -6.31 3.34
CA ASN A 83 0.05 -7.47 3.15
C ASN A 83 -1.34 -7.10 2.63
N SER A 84 -1.68 -5.81 2.59
CA SER A 84 -3.00 -5.35 2.14
C SER A 84 -2.94 -4.09 1.31
N LYS A 85 -4.04 -3.84 0.58
CA LYS A 85 -4.24 -2.56 -0.12
C LYS A 85 -4.21 -1.39 0.88
N LEU A 86 -4.83 -1.54 2.05
CA LEU A 86 -4.85 -0.51 3.08
C LEU A 86 -3.43 -0.14 3.52
N GLU A 87 -2.61 -1.13 3.89
CA GLU A 87 -1.21 -0.92 4.29
C GLU A 87 -0.39 -0.25 3.18
N LEU A 88 -0.66 -0.55 1.91
CA LEU A 88 -0.02 0.14 0.79
C LEU A 88 -0.35 1.63 0.76
N TYR A 89 -1.61 2.01 0.93
CA TYR A 89 -1.99 3.44 0.92
C TYR A 89 -1.51 4.18 2.17
N GLU A 90 -1.51 3.54 3.33
CA GLU A 90 -0.90 4.09 4.56
C GLU A 90 0.60 4.33 4.36
N PHE A 91 1.32 3.37 3.77
CA PHE A 91 2.72 3.51 3.37
C PHE A 91 2.94 4.70 2.45
N ILE A 92 2.17 4.81 1.36
CA ILE A 92 2.31 5.87 0.35
C ILE A 92 2.06 7.25 0.97
N ALA A 93 1.03 7.38 1.81
CA ALA A 93 0.72 8.64 2.50
C ALA A 93 1.86 9.05 3.46
N CYS A 94 2.47 8.10 4.17
CA CYS A 94 3.64 8.36 5.01
C CYS A 94 4.89 8.69 4.18
N TYR A 95 5.09 8.00 3.04
CA TYR A 95 6.25 8.19 2.17
C TYR A 95 6.27 9.59 1.57
N HIS A 96 5.13 10.09 1.09
CA HIS A 96 5.04 11.41 0.48
C HIS A 96 5.33 12.55 1.48
N LYS A 97 4.80 12.45 2.72
CA LYS A 97 5.03 13.43 3.81
C LYS A 97 6.49 13.55 4.28
N LYS A 98 7.36 12.60 3.91
CA LYS A 98 8.76 12.56 4.33
C LYS A 98 9.73 13.04 3.24
N LYS A 99 9.30 13.02 1.98
CA LYS A 99 10.09 13.46 0.81
C LYS A 99 9.82 14.92 0.44
N HIS A 100 8.72 15.50 0.92
CA HIS A 100 8.29 16.89 0.75
C HIS A 100 7.85 17.44 2.11
#